data_AF-M2AXX4-F1
#
_entry.id   AF-M2AXX4-F1
#
_cell.length_a   1.000
_cell.length_b   1.000
_cell.length_c   1.000
_cell.angle_alpha   90.00
_cell.angle_beta   90.00
_cell.angle_gamma   90.00
#
_symmetry.space_group_name_H-M   'P 1'
#
loop_
_entity.id
_entity.type
_entity.pdbx_description
1 polymer ?
#
loop_
_entity_poly.entity_id
_entity_poly.type
_entity_poly.pdbx_seq_one_letter_code
_entity_poly.pdbx_strand_id
1 'polypeptide(L)' 'MRIETLDNPGWSLRIDLSGTEYSGRKLAMVENGTSGAKRTWTAYYIENDQFCAAGGPSTLPLLIGCFFDWIDSQ' A
#
# COMPACT_ATOMS: atom_id res chain seq x y z
N MET A 1 -2.74 4.76 -11.33
CA MET A 1 -1.69 4.11 -10.51
C MET A 1 -0.43 4.97 -10.55
N ARG A 2 0.12 5.36 -9.39
CA ARG A 2 1.37 6.12 -9.26
C ARG A 2 2.35 5.35 -8.38
N ILE A 3 3.59 5.22 -8.83
CA ILE A 3 4.68 4.53 -8.13
C ILE A 3 5.84 5.53 -7.99
N GLU A 4 6.32 5.73 -6.75
CA GLU A 4 7.41 6.68 -6.45
C GLU A 4 8.40 6.06 -5.46
N THR A 5 9.67 6.48 -5.57
CA THR A 5 10.71 6.18 -4.59
C THR A 5 10.69 7.23 -3.49
N LEU A 6 10.80 6.81 -2.22
CA LEU A 6 10.98 7.73 -1.09
C LEU A 6 12.46 8.11 -0.96
N ASP A 7 12.75 9.34 -0.50
CA ASP A 7 14.14 9.85 -0.28
C ASP A 7 14.97 9.00 0.72
N ASN A 8 14.32 8.10 1.47
CA ASN A 8 14.91 7.02 2.27
C ASN A 8 14.53 5.70 1.58
N PRO A 9 15.45 4.79 1.23
CA PRO A 9 15.17 3.79 0.20
C PRO A 9 13.91 2.99 0.57
N GLY A 10 12.95 2.97 -0.35
CA GLY A 10 11.59 2.50 -0.12
C GLY A 10 10.66 2.88 -1.25
N TRP A 11 9.47 2.32 -1.23
CA TRP A 11 8.43 2.53 -2.24
C TRP A 11 7.20 3.16 -1.61
N SER A 12 6.58 4.08 -2.34
CA SER A 12 5.20 4.49 -2.14
C SER A 12 4.37 4.10 -3.35
N LEU A 13 3.23 3.46 -3.09
CA LEU A 13 2.23 3.05 -4.06
C LEU A 13 0.93 3.76 -3.72
N ARG A 14 0.36 4.47 -4.70
CA ARG A 14 -0.99 5.05 -4.60
C ARG A 14 -1.85 4.60 -5.79
N ILE A 15 -3.03 4.07 -5.47
CA ILE A 15 -4.02 3.62 -6.45
C ILE A 15 -5.31 4.38 -6.18
N ASP A 16 -5.80 5.08 -7.20
CA ASP A 16 -7.06 5.81 -7.15
C ASP A 16 -8.22 4.82 -7.26
N LEU A 17 -9.15 4.87 -6.31
CA LEU A 17 -10.35 4.04 -6.28
C LEU A 17 -11.58 4.82 -6.75
N SER A 18 -11.48 6.14 -6.92
CA SER A 18 -12.60 6.98 -7.32
C SER A 18 -13.14 6.57 -8.68
N GLY A 19 -14.46 6.50 -8.79
CA GLY A 19 -15.14 6.03 -10.00
C GLY A 19 -15.02 4.53 -10.28
N THR A 20 -14.45 3.75 -9.37
CA THR A 20 -14.48 2.27 -9.42
C THR A 20 -15.55 1.72 -8.46
N GLU A 21 -15.84 0.42 -8.56
CA GLU A 21 -16.75 -0.27 -7.62
C GLU A 21 -16.23 -0.29 -6.16
N TYR A 22 -14.96 0.05 -5.96
CA TYR A 22 -14.31 0.10 -4.66
C TYR A 22 -14.28 1.50 -4.04
N SER A 23 -14.88 2.51 -4.72
CA SER A 23 -15.01 3.86 -4.19
C SER A 23 -15.82 3.87 -2.88
N GLY A 24 -15.38 4.68 -1.91
CA GLY A 24 -15.99 4.82 -0.59
C GLY A 24 -15.69 3.67 0.39
N ARG A 25 -14.93 2.65 -0.04
CA ARG A 25 -14.49 1.57 0.85
C ARG A 25 -13.47 2.10 1.87
N LYS A 26 -13.42 1.43 3.02
CA LYS A 26 -12.56 1.82 4.13
C LYS A 26 -11.62 0.68 4.48
N LEU A 27 -10.39 1.04 4.77
CA LEU A 27 -9.37 0.13 5.27
C LEU A 27 -8.54 0.88 6.30
N ALA A 28 -8.66 0.46 7.56
CA ALA A 28 -7.81 0.96 8.62
C ALA A 28 -6.35 0.56 8.34
N MET A 29 -5.40 1.29 8.90
CA MET A 29 -3.99 1.04 8.66
C MET A 29 -3.58 -0.35 9.13
N VAL A 30 -2.97 -1.10 8.22
CA VAL A 30 -2.37 -2.41 8.46
C VAL A 30 -0.87 -2.26 8.30
N GLU A 31 -0.13 -2.65 9.32
CA GLU A 31 1.34 -2.62 9.35
C GLU A 31 1.88 -4.04 9.49
N ASN A 32 2.87 -4.39 8.67
CA ASN A 32 3.58 -5.66 8.75
C ASN A 32 5.09 -5.43 8.86
N GLY A 33 5.74 -6.26 9.69
CA GLY A 33 7.17 -6.19 9.95
C GLY A 33 7.55 -5.07 10.93
N THR A 34 8.83 -4.98 11.27
CA THR A 34 9.36 -3.95 12.18
C THR A 34 10.29 -3.02 11.41
N SER A 35 10.09 -1.71 11.56
CA SER A 35 11.02 -0.70 11.05
C SER A 35 12.42 -0.96 11.64
N GLY A 36 13.35 -1.46 10.81
CA GLY A 36 14.71 -1.84 11.21
C GLY A 36 15.08 -3.29 10.94
N ALA A 37 14.11 -4.22 10.95
CA ALA A 37 14.37 -5.62 10.59
C ALA A 37 14.21 -5.80 9.07
N LYS A 38 15.34 -5.98 8.38
CA LYS A 38 15.44 -6.53 7.01
C LYS A 38 14.79 -5.74 5.85
N ARG A 39 14.50 -4.44 5.98
CA ARG A 39 13.99 -3.65 4.83
C ARG A 39 12.66 -4.20 4.24
N THR A 40 11.93 -5.02 4.99
CA THR A 40 10.70 -5.71 4.54
C THR A 40 9.42 -5.18 5.21
N TRP A 41 9.48 -4.00 5.84
CA TRP A 41 8.28 -3.39 6.42
C TRP A 41 7.30 -2.97 5.32
N THR A 42 6.01 -3.08 5.60
CA THR A 42 4.93 -2.58 4.74
C THR A 42 3.84 -1.96 5.60
N ALA A 43 3.25 -0.87 5.13
CA ALA A 43 2.03 -0.31 5.69
C ALA A 43 1.06 0.00 4.55
N TYR A 44 -0.23 -0.28 4.73
CA TYR A 44 -1.25 0.09 3.75
C TYR A 44 -2.58 0.44 4.41
N TYR A 45 -3.34 1.32 3.77
CA TYR A 45 -4.61 1.86 4.24
C TYR A 45 -5.39 2.49 3.08
N ILE A 46 -6.65 2.87 3.32
CA ILE A 46 -7.41 3.71 2.40
C ILE A 46 -7.68 5.07 3.03
N GLU A 47 -7.34 6.12 2.31
CA GLU A 47 -7.62 7.51 2.67
C GLU A 47 -7.96 8.30 1.40
N ASN A 48 -8.95 9.18 1.49
CA ASN A 48 -9.36 10.06 0.38
C ASN A 48 -9.63 9.30 -0.93
N ASP A 49 -10.30 8.15 -0.84
CA ASP A 49 -10.63 7.28 -1.98
C ASP A 49 -9.40 6.75 -2.74
N GLN A 50 -8.27 6.62 -2.05
CA GLN A 50 -7.04 6.05 -2.57
C GLN A 50 -6.55 4.92 -1.68
N PHE A 51 -6.15 3.81 -2.30
CA PHE A 51 -5.34 2.80 -1.63
C PHE A 51 -3.91 3.31 -1.55
N CYS A 52 -3.45 3.54 -0.33
CA CYS A 52 -2.14 4.05 0.00
C CYS A 52 -1.30 2.92 0.59
N ALA A 53 -0.13 2.66 0.02
CA ALA A 53 0.81 1.69 0.54
C ALA A 53 2.24 2.22 0.52
N ALA A 54 3.01 1.86 1.54
CA ALA A 54 4.41 2.21 1.66
C ALA A 54 5.20 1.03 2.22
N GLY A 55 6.47 0.92 1.83
CA GLY A 55 7.31 -0.16 2.31
C GLY A 55 8.78 0.04 2.00
N GLY A 56 9.59 -0.89 2.49
CA GLY A 56 11.02 -0.88 2.27
C GLY A 56 11.44 -1.11 0.80
N PRO A 57 12.73 -1.01 0.49
CA PRO A 57 13.27 -1.04 -0.89
C PRO A 57 12.91 -2.29 -1.70
N SER A 58 12.73 -3.42 -1.02
CA SER A 58 12.48 -4.73 -1.66
C SER A 58 11.02 -5.15 -1.59
N THR A 59 10.11 -4.28 -1.14
CA THR A 59 8.72 -4.67 -0.86
C THR A 59 7.73 -4.26 -1.94
N LEU A 60 8.13 -3.62 -3.05
CA LEU A 60 7.17 -3.23 -4.09
C LEU A 60 6.25 -4.38 -4.54
N PRO A 61 6.75 -5.61 -4.80
CA PRO A 61 5.87 -6.73 -5.13
C PRO A 61 4.89 -7.08 -4.01
N LEU A 62 5.32 -6.96 -2.74
CA LEU A 62 4.44 -7.18 -1.58
C LEU A 62 3.35 -6.10 -1.48
N LEU A 63 3.68 -4.83 -1.71
CA LEU A 63 2.70 -3.73 -1.69
C LEU A 63 1.63 -3.91 -2.77
N ILE A 64 2.03 -4.38 -3.95
CA ILE A 64 1.09 -4.72 -5.04
C ILE A 64 0.23 -5.92 -4.63
N GLY A 65 0.82 -6.95 -4.02
CA GLY A 65 0.10 -8.10 -3.47
C GLY A 65 -0.96 -7.69 -2.46
N CYS A 66 -0.62 -6.82 -1.51
CA CYS A 66 -1.58 -6.31 -0.50
C CYS A 66 -2.79 -5.61 -1.14
N PHE A 67 -2.61 -4.93 -2.27
CA PHE A 67 -3.74 -4.36 -3.01
C PHE A 67 -4.65 -5.45 -3.58
N PHE A 68 -4.09 -6.47 -4.23
CA PHE A 68 -4.89 -7.57 -4.78
C PHE A 68 -5.58 -8.39 -3.69
N ASP A 69 -4.87 -8.71 -2.60
CA ASP A 69 -5.45 -9.42 -1.46
C ASP A 69 -6.62 -8.64 -0.85
N TRP A 70 -6.51 -7.31 -0.79
CA TRP A 70 -7.60 -6.46 -0.32
C TRP A 70 -8.79 -6.45 -1.30
N ILE A 71 -8.54 -6.36 -2.61
CA ILE A 71 -9.58 -6.45 -3.64
C ILE A 71 -10.35 -7.77 -3.53
N ASP A 72 -9.64 -8.88 -3.38
CA ASP A 72 -10.22 -10.22 -3.25
C ASP A 72 -11.00 -10.42 -1.94
N SER A 73 -10.78 -9.56 -0.94
CA SER A 73 -11.49 -9.62 0.35
C SER A 73 -12.72 -8.69 0.45
N GLN A 74 -13.10 -7.98 -0.63
CA GLN A 74 -14.20 -6.99 -0.60
C GLN A 74 -15.59 -7.57 -0.81
#